data_AF-M0CUH3-F1
#
_entry.id   AF-M0CUH3-F1
#
_cell.length_a   1.000
_cell.length_b   1.000
_cell.length_c   1.000
_cell.angle_alpha   90.00
_cell.angle_beta   90.00
_cell.angle_gamma   90.00
#
_symmetry.space_group_name_H-M   'P 1'
#
loop_
_entity.id
_entity.type
_entity.pdbx_description
1 polymer ?
#
loop_
_entity_poly.entity_id
_entity_poly.type
_entity_poly.pdbx_seq_one_letter_code
_entity_poly.pdbx_strand_id
1 'polypeptide(L)' 'MPDVGGWLEGISVGWLLLIGLALFFFPEPITSFWGAVIIGIGIVGFFAGWWSDRQSDSTTGAT' A
#
# COMPACT_ATOMS: atom_id res chain seq x y z
N MET A 1 -17.27 10.92 -13.69
CA MET A 1 -16.13 9.99 -13.72
C MET A 1 -16.36 9.02 -12.58
N PRO A 2 -16.37 7.69 -12.81
CA PRO A 2 -16.50 6.75 -11.70
C PRO A 2 -15.39 7.03 -10.69
N ASP A 3 -15.79 7.22 -9.44
CA ASP A 3 -14.90 7.50 -8.32
C ASP A 3 -14.05 6.25 -8.06
N VAL A 4 -12.92 6.16 -8.74
CA VAL A 4 -11.96 5.05 -8.59
C VAL A 4 -11.20 5.15 -7.25
N GLY A 5 -11.28 6.30 -6.58
CA GLY A 5 -10.60 6.59 -5.31
C GLY A 5 -11.28 5.95 -4.10
N GLY A 6 -12.60 5.98 -4.02
CA GLY A 6 -13.36 5.53 -2.85
C GLY A 6 -13.27 4.02 -2.57
N TRP A 7 -13.00 3.19 -3.59
CA TRP A 7 -12.76 1.76 -3.40
C TRP A 7 -11.35 1.46 -2.87
N LEU A 8 -10.38 2.32 -3.18
CA LEU A 8 -9.02 2.24 -2.64
C LEU A 8 -8.95 2.84 -1.23
N GLU A 9 -9.79 3.83 -0.91
CA GLU A 9 -9.89 4.44 0.41
C GLU A 9 -10.36 3.44 1.49
N GLY A 10 -11.15 2.42 1.11
CA GLY A 10 -11.53 1.32 2.00
C GLY A 10 -10.48 0.21 2.14
N ILE A 11 -9.54 0.10 1.21
CA ILE A 11 -8.47 -0.92 1.26
C ILE A 11 -7.27 -0.32 1.99
N SER A 12 -7.20 -0.57 3.29
CA SER A 12 -6.04 -0.15 4.08
C SER A 12 -4.76 -0.79 3.53
N VAL A 13 -3.67 -0.03 3.48
CA VAL A 13 -2.34 -0.52 3.07
C VAL A 13 -1.95 -1.79 3.86
N GLY A 14 -2.39 -1.89 5.12
CA GLY A 14 -2.21 -3.08 5.94
C GLY A 14 -2.86 -4.34 5.36
N TRP A 15 -4.08 -4.25 4.81
CA TRP A 15 -4.75 -5.40 4.18
C TRP A 15 -4.03 -5.86 2.91
N LEU A 16 -3.50 -4.94 2.11
CA LEU A 16 -2.70 -5.28 0.92
C LEU A 16 -1.44 -6.05 1.29
N LEU A 17 -0.74 -5.62 2.34
CA LEU A 17 0.45 -6.32 2.82
C LEU A 17 0.12 -7.71 3.36
N LEU A 18 -0.98 -7.87 4.11
CA LEU A 18 -1.41 -9.17 4.64
C LEU A 18 -1.81 -10.15 3.53
N ILE A 19 -2.60 -9.69 2.55
CA ILE A 19 -3.01 -10.51 1.40
C ILE A 19 -1.80 -10.87 0.55
N GLY A 20 -0.94 -9.90 0.26
CA GLY A 20 0.30 -10.13 -0.48
C GLY A 20 1.21 -11.15 0.21
N LEU A 21 1.36 -11.06 1.55
CA LEU A 21 2.12 -12.02 2.34
C LEU A 21 1.51 -13.43 2.28
N ALA A 22 0.19 -13.54 2.44
CA ALA A 22 -0.51 -14.83 2.36
C ALA A 22 -0.34 -15.48 0.97
N LEU A 23 -0.44 -14.69 -0.10
CA LEU A 23 -0.23 -15.17 -1.48
C LEU A 23 1.24 -15.49 -1.75
N PHE A 24 2.18 -14.76 -1.15
CA PHE A 24 3.62 -15.00 -1.32
C PHE A 24 4.05 -16.36 -0.78
N PHE A 25 3.50 -16.78 0.36
CA PHE A 25 3.75 -18.09 0.97
C PHE A 25 2.93 -19.23 0.36
N PHE A 26 2.11 -18.95 -0.66
CA PHE A 26 1.35 -19.99 -1.34
C PHE A 26 2.30 -20.90 -2.15
N PRO A 27 2.10 -22.23 -2.14
CA PRO A 27 3.03 -23.18 -2.75
C PRO A 27 3.07 -23.12 -4.29
N GLU A 28 2.13 -22.42 -4.93
CA GLU A 28 2.11 -22.25 -6.38
C GLU A 28 2.99 -21.07 -6.83
N PRO A 29 3.92 -21.27 -7.77
CA PRO A 29 4.87 -20.23 -8.21
C PRO A 29 4.20 -18.94 -8.72
N ILE A 30 3.08 -19.09 -9.44
CA ILE A 30 2.34 -17.96 -10.02
C ILE A 30 1.68 -17.13 -8.91
N THR A 31 1.07 -17.81 -7.94
CA THR A 31 0.41 -17.18 -6.78
C THR A 31 1.43 -16.45 -5.91
N SER A 32 2.61 -17.04 -5.71
CA SER A 32 3.72 -16.41 -4.99
C SER A 32 4.24 -15.14 -5.70
N PHE A 33 4.37 -15.18 -7.03
CA PHE A 33 4.72 -14.00 -7.83
C PHE A 33 3.73 -12.85 -7.64
N TRP A 34 2.42 -13.12 -7.72
CA TRP A 34 1.40 -12.11 -7.48
C TRP A 34 1.42 -11.58 -6.05
N GLY A 35 1.69 -12.44 -5.07
CA GLY A 35 1.91 -12.03 -3.68
C GLY A 35 3.06 -11.03 -3.55
N ALA A 36 4.20 -11.29 -4.18
CA ALA A 36 5.34 -10.38 -4.19
C ALA A 36 5.02 -9.02 -4.83
N VAL A 37 4.27 -9.01 -5.94
CA VAL A 37 3.83 -7.77 -6.61
C VAL A 37 2.93 -6.95 -5.70
N ILE A 38 1.95 -7.58 -5.04
CA ILE A 38 1.03 -6.90 -4.11
C ILE A 38 1.78 -6.34 -2.90
N ILE A 39 2.73 -7.09 -2.34
CA ILE A 39 3.60 -6.60 -1.26
C ILE A 39 4.37 -5.37 -1.73
N GLY A 40 4.97 -5.41 -2.93
CA GLY A 40 5.72 -4.29 -3.50
C GLY A 40 4.87 -3.03 -3.60
N ILE A 41 3.64 -3.14 -4.13
CA ILE A 41 2.69 -2.01 -4.23
C ILE A 41 2.33 -1.49 -2.84
N GLY A 42 2.06 -2.38 -1.88
CA GLY A 42 1.76 -2.00 -0.49
C GLY A 42 2.90 -1.23 0.18
N ILE A 43 4.15 -1.66 -0.02
CA ILE A 43 5.33 -0.98 0.51
C ILE A 43 5.47 0.42 -0.10
N VAL A 44 5.33 0.55 -1.42
CA VAL A 44 5.40 1.85 -2.10
C VAL A 44 4.31 2.79 -1.58
N GLY A 45 3.07 2.31 -1.45
CA GLY A 45 1.96 3.08 -0.89
C GLY A 45 2.21 3.52 0.56
N PHE A 46 2.77 2.63 1.39
CA PHE A 46 3.13 2.95 2.77
C PHE A 46 4.18 4.07 2.85
N PHE A 47 5.28 3.95 2.08
CA PHE A 47 6.34 4.95 2.08
C PHE A 47 5.90 6.28 1.46
N ALA A 48 5.04 6.25 0.43
CA ALA A 48 4.47 7.45 -0.15
C ALA A 48 3.60 8.22 0.86
N GLY A 49 2.73 7.53 1.60
CA GLY A 49 1.95 8.13 2.68
C GLY A 49 2.83 8.70 3.79
N TRP A 50 3.76 7.89 4.28
CA TRP A 50 4.72 8.29 5.33
C TRP A 50 5.58 9.51 4.96
N TRP A 51 5.95 9.63 3.68
CA TRP A 51 6.70 10.77 3.17
C TRP A 51 5.82 12.03 3.08
N SER A 52 4.59 11.88 2.58
CA SER A 52 3.60 12.98 2.51
C SER A 52 3.35 13.57 3.90
N ASP A 53 3.14 12.72 4.91
CA ASP A 53 2.88 13.16 6.29
C ASP A 53 4.03 14.02 6.84
N ARG A 54 5.28 13.64 6.56
CA ARG A 54 6.47 14.43 6.99
C ARG A 54 6.56 15.79 6.33
N GLN A 55 6.14 15.91 5.09
CA GLN A 55 6.13 17.21 4.41
C GLN A 55 5.07 18.14 5.02
N SER A 56 3.92 17.61 5.41
CA SER A 56 2.87 18.36 6.09
C SER A 56 3.35 18.94 7.42
N ASP A 57 4.04 18.15 8.25
CA ASP A 57 4.56 18.59 9.55
C ASP A 57 5.56 19.76 9.43
N SER A 58 6.40 19.73 8.40
CA SER A 58 7.42 20.77 8.17
C SER A 58 6.86 22.12 7.74
N THR A 59 5.64 22.14 7.17
CA THR A 59 4.98 23.36 6.68
C THR A 59 4.18 24.04 7.79
N THR A 60 3.59 23.28 8.72
CA THR A 60 2.80 23.80 9.85
C THR A 60 3.65 24.34 11.00
N GLY A 61 4.89 23.85 11.17
CA GLY A 61 5.83 24.37 12.17
C GLY A 61 6.52 25.70 11.82
N ALA A 62 6.28 26.25 10.63
CA ALA A 62 6.90 27.48 10.14
C ALA A 62 5.98 28.74 10.19
N THR A 63 4.79 28.61 10.77
CA THR A 63 3.83 29.70 11.04
C THR A 63 3.61 29.87 12.53
#